data_AF-A0A376L498-F1
#
_entry.id   AF-A0A376L498-F1
#
_cell.length_a   1.000
_cell.length_b   1.000
_cell.length_c   1.000
_cell.angle_alpha   90.00
_cell.angle_beta   90.00
_cell.angle_gamma   90.00
#
_symmetry.space_group_name_H-M   'P 1'
#
loop_
_entity.id
_entity.type
_entity.pdbx_description
1 polymer ?
#
loop_
_entity_poly.entity_id
_entity_poly.type
_entity_poly.pdbx_seq_one_letter_code
_entity_poly.pdbx_strand_id
1 'polypeptide(L)' 'MGKTTFAMNLVENAAMLQDKPVLIFSLEMPSEQIMMRSLASLSRVDQTKIRTGQARWMKTGARISGTMGILLEKTQYLYR' A
#
# COMPACT_ATOMS: atom_id res chain seq x y z
N MET A 1 -12.50 0.90 14.69
CA MET A 1 -11.66 -0.18 15.26
C MET A 1 -10.55 -0.53 14.27
N GLY A 2 -9.28 -0.37 14.65
CA GLY A 2 -8.11 -0.40 13.75
C GLY A 2 -7.66 -1.76 13.20
N LYS A 3 -8.55 -2.75 13.05
CA LYS A 3 -8.22 -4.13 12.65
C LYS A 3 -7.49 -4.20 11.32
N THR A 4 -8.05 -3.56 10.29
CA THR A 4 -7.45 -3.50 8.95
C THR A 4 -6.10 -2.78 8.99
N THR A 5 -5.99 -1.69 9.76
CA THR A 5 -4.73 -0.94 9.86
C THR A 5 -3.64 -1.77 10.56
N PHE A 6 -4.01 -2.56 11.56
CA PHE A 6 -3.10 -3.51 12.19
C PHE A 6 -2.65 -4.62 11.23
N ALA A 7 -3.60 -5.25 10.53
CA ALA A 7 -3.30 -6.30 9.55
C ALA A 7 -2.38 -5.80 8.42
N MET A 8 -2.61 -4.57 7.92
CA MET A 8 -1.77 -3.97 6.89
C MET A 8 -0.34 -3.72 7.35
N ASN A 9 -0.12 -3.29 8.60
CA ASN A 9 1.23 -3.13 9.15
C ASN A 9 1.98 -4.46 9.19
N LEU A 10 1.31 -5.55 9.57
CA LEU A 10 1.91 -6.89 9.56
C LEU A 10 2.29 -7.32 8.14
N VAL A 11 1.38 -7.11 7.18
CA VAL A 11 1.62 -7.44 5.78
C VAL A 11 2.78 -6.62 5.21
N GLU A 12 2.84 -5.31 5.47
CA GLU A 12 3.94 -4.46 5.02
C GLU A 12 5.28 -4.93 5.61
N ASN A 13 5.31 -5.27 6.89
CA ASN A 13 6.51 -5.78 7.54
C ASN A 13 6.97 -7.12 6.92
N ALA A 14 6.04 -8.07 6.75
CA ALA A 14 6.32 -9.37 6.15
C ALA A 14 6.78 -9.25 4.69
N ALA A 15 6.06 -8.45 3.89
CA ALA A 15 6.37 -8.25 2.48
C ALA A 15 7.70 -7.52 2.29
N MET A 16 8.04 -6.54 3.13
CA MET A 16 9.28 -5.77 2.96
C MET A 16 10.52 -6.49 3.48
N LEU A 17 10.43 -7.14 4.64
CA LEU A 17 11.59 -7.74 5.31
C LEU A 17 11.87 -9.18 4.89
N GLN A 18 10.87 -9.91 4.40
CA GLN A 18 11.03 -11.29 3.95
C GLN A 18 10.91 -11.37 2.43
N ASP A 19 11.71 -12.25 1.82
CA ASP A 19 11.60 -12.59 0.41
C ASP A 19 10.60 -13.75 0.22
N LYS A 20 9.38 -13.53 0.69
CA LYS A 20 8.29 -14.52 0.63
C LYS A 20 7.01 -13.84 0.13
N PRO A 21 6.22 -14.52 -0.71
CA PRO A 21 4.95 -13.98 -1.17
C PRO A 21 3.97 -13.82 0.00
N VAL A 22 3.17 -12.74 -0.03
CA VAL A 22 2.13 -12.47 0.95
C VAL A 22 0.77 -12.46 0.25
N LEU A 23 -0.21 -13.16 0.83
CA LEU A 23 -1.57 -13.28 0.33
C LEU A 23 -2.53 -12.60 1.31
N ILE A 24 -3.34 -11.66 0.81
CA ILE A 24 -4.37 -10.99 1.61
C ILE A 24 -5.74 -11.39 1.08
N PHE A 25 -6.59 -11.89 1.96
CA PHE A 25 -8.01 -12.09 1.72
C PHE A 25 -8.79 -10.96 2.37
N SER A 26 -9.54 -10.21 1.57
CA SER A 26 -10.38 -9.13 2.09
C SER A 26 -11.81 -9.28 1.62
N LEU A 27 -12.67 -9.68 2.56
CA LEU A 27 -14.10 -9.91 2.32
C LEU A 27 -14.95 -8.65 2.53
N GLU A 28 -14.46 -7.71 3.33
CA GLU A 28 -15.20 -6.50 3.72
C GLU A 28 -14.76 -5.28 2.89
N MET A 29 -13.46 -5.16 2.61
CA MET A 29 -12.87 -3.97 1.99
C MET A 29 -12.37 -4.27 0.58
N PRO A 30 -12.67 -3.41 -0.42
CA PRO A 30 -12.16 -3.57 -1.78
C PRO A 30 -10.63 -3.56 -1.85
N SER A 31 -10.09 -4.26 -2.85
CA SER A 31 -8.66 -4.37 -3.12
C SER A 31 -7.96 -3.03 -3.27
N GLU A 32 -8.61 -2.12 -3.98
CA GLU A 32 -8.10 -0.78 -4.27
C GLU A 32 -7.94 0.04 -3.00
N GLN A 33 -8.88 -0.10 -2.06
CA GLN A 33 -8.84 0.62 -0.79
C GLN A 33 -7.70 0.12 0.10
N ILE A 34 -7.41 -1.18 0.07
CA ILE A 34 -6.24 -1.77 0.73
C ILE A 34 -4.95 -1.26 0.09
N MET A 35 -4.85 -1.32 -1.24
CA MET A 35 -3.66 -0.85 -1.96
C MET A 35 -3.37 0.64 -1.73
N MET A 36 -4.39 1.50 -1.71
CA MET A 36 -4.15 2.93 -1.43
C MET A 36 -3.65 3.18 -0.01
N ARG A 37 -4.02 2.33 0.96
CA ARG A 37 -3.49 2.42 2.32
C ARG A 37 -2.04 1.96 2.36
N SER A 38 -1.70 0.84 1.72
CA SER A 38 -0.30 0.38 1.59
C SER A 38 0.57 1.44 0.93
N LEU A 39 0.10 2.00 -0.18
CA LEU A 39 0.81 3.03 -0.92
C LEU A 39 1.03 4.29 -0.07
N ALA A 40 0.01 4.74 0.67
CA ALA A 40 0.11 5.87 1.59
C ALA A 40 1.13 5.62 2.71
N SER A 41 1.09 4.43 3.32
CA SER A 41 2.01 4.02 4.39
C SER A 41 3.45 4.00 3.90
N LEU A 42 3.71 3.27 2.81
CA LEU A 42 5.05 3.05 2.27
C LEU A 42 5.66 4.30 1.63
N SER A 43 4.88 5.11 0.91
CA SER A 43 5.37 6.37 0.31
C SER A 43 5.49 7.52 1.32
N ARG A 44 4.95 7.34 2.54
CA ARG A 44 4.79 8.37 3.58
C ARG A 44 4.07 9.61 3.06
N VAL A 45 3.02 9.39 2.27
CA VAL A 45 2.17 10.44 1.71
C VAL A 45 0.75 10.26 2.24
N ASP A 46 0.13 11.37 2.64
CA ASP A 46 -1.25 11.38 3.11
C ASP A 46 -2.19 10.78 2.05
N GLN A 47 -3.00 9.79 2.44
CA GLN A 47 -3.94 9.09 1.56
C GLN A 47 -4.88 10.05 0.83
N THR A 48 -5.29 11.16 1.47
CA THR A 48 -6.14 12.19 0.86
C THR A 48 -5.43 12.85 -0.31
N LYS A 49 -4.13 13.16 -0.17
CA LYS A 49 -3.32 13.78 -1.23
C LYS A 49 -3.10 12.85 -2.40
N ILE A 50 -2.97 11.54 -2.13
CA ILE A 50 -2.88 10.53 -3.20
C ILE A 50 -4.22 10.43 -3.92
N ARG A 51 -5.33 10.42 -3.19
CA ARG A 51 -6.69 10.32 -3.76
C ARG A 51 -7.09 11.55 -4.59
N THR A 52 -6.73 12.75 -4.15
CA THR A 52 -7.12 14.01 -4.83
C THR A 52 -6.15 14.44 -5.92
N GLY A 53 -5.02 13.75 -6.09
CA GLY A 53 -3.99 14.14 -7.04
C GLY A 53 -3.29 15.48 -6.70
N GLN A 54 -3.49 16.02 -5.50
CA GLN A 54 -2.89 17.28 -5.03
C GLN A 54 -1.44 17.11 -4.54
N ALA A 55 -0.78 16.02 -4.94
CA ALA A 55 0.63 15.83 -4.74
C ALA A 55 1.38 17.04 -5.32
N ARG A 56 2.25 17.68 -4.54
CA ARG A 56 3.18 18.67 -5.09
C ARG A 56 4.12 17.89 -6.03
N TRP A 57 3.77 17.90 -7.33
CA TRP A 57 3.98 16.78 -8.27
C TRP A 57 5.42 16.28 -8.36
N MET A 58 6.42 17.15 -8.21
CA MET A 58 7.82 16.73 -8.33
C MET A 58 8.30 15.82 -7.19
N LYS A 59 8.15 16.21 -5.92
CA LYS A 59 8.68 15.43 -4.80
C LYS A 59 7.75 14.31 -4.35
N THR A 60 6.44 14.58 -4.34
CA THR A 60 5.44 13.60 -3.88
C THR A 60 5.15 12.55 -4.96
N GLY A 61 5.07 12.95 -6.23
CA GLY A 61 4.86 12.02 -7.34
C GLY A 61 6.01 11.01 -7.49
N ALA A 62 7.26 11.46 -7.35
CA ALA A 62 8.43 10.59 -7.40
C ALA A 62 8.41 9.51 -6.30
N ARG A 63 8.00 9.85 -5.07
CA ARG A 63 7.87 8.88 -3.98
C ARG A 63 6.79 7.84 -4.27
N ILE A 64 5.63 8.29 -4.72
CA ILE A 64 4.50 7.40 -5.05
C ILE A 64 4.92 6.43 -6.16
N SER A 65 5.55 6.94 -7.23
CA SER A 65 6.01 6.13 -8.35
C SER A 65 7.08 5.11 -7.93
N GLY A 66 8.07 5.52 -7.13
CA GLY A 66 9.08 4.59 -6.62
C GLY A 66 8.49 3.49 -5.74
N THR A 67 7.56 3.85 -4.84
CA THR A 67 6.86 2.86 -4.01
C THR A 67 5.99 1.90 -4.82
N MET A 68 5.34 2.39 -5.89
CA MET A 68 4.57 1.55 -6.80
C MET A 68 5.45 0.50 -7.49
N GLY A 69 6.67 0.87 -7.91
CA GLY A 69 7.64 -0.08 -8.47
C GLY A 69 7.96 -1.22 -7.50
N ILE A 70 8.22 -0.88 -6.23
CA ILE A 70 8.50 -1.89 -5.18
C ILE A 70 7.29 -2.80 -4.96
N LEU A 71 6.06 -2.25 -4.94
CA LEU A 71 4.83 -3.02 -4.79
C LEU A 71 4.55 -3.95 -5.98
N LEU A 72 4.92 -3.56 -7.19
CA LEU A 72 4.79 -4.40 -8.39
C LEU A 72 5.83 -5.53 -8.42
N GLU A 73 7.05 -5.26 -7.94
CA GLU A 73 8.09 -6.29 -7.82
C GLU A 73 7.78 -7.30 -6.71
N LYS A 74 7.25 -6.83 -5.57
CA LYS A 74 6.87 -7.68 -4.45
C LYS A 74 5.49 -8.27 -4.71
N THR A 75 5.45 -9.48 -5.24
CA THR A 75 4.22 -10.20 -5.59
C THR A 75 3.31 -10.37 -4.36
N GLN A 76 2.34 -9.48 -4.22
CA GLN A 76 1.22 -9.61 -3.30
C GLN A 76 0.00 -10.09 -4.06
N TYR A 77 -0.52 -11.25 -3.69
CA TYR A 77 -1.81 -11.70 -4.19
C TYR A 77 -2.88 -11.07 -3.31
N LEU A 78 -3.77 -10.27 -3.91
CA LEU A 78 -4.95 -9.76 -3.24
C LEU A 78 -6.17 -10.49 -3.80
N TYR A 79 -6.86 -11.23 -2.96
CA TYR A 79 -8.06 -11.97 -3.34
C TYR A 79 -9.29 -11.40 -2.61
N ARG A 80 -10.39 -11.30 -3.34
CA ARG A 80 -11.69 -10.86 -2.82
C ARG A 80 -12.54 -12.05 -2.42
#